data_AF-A0A430L935-F1
#
_entry.id   AF-A0A430L935-F1
#
_cell.length_a   1.000
_cell.length_b   1.000
_cell.length_c   1.000
_cell.angle_alpha   90.00
_cell.angle_beta   90.00
_cell.angle_gamma   90.00
#
_symmetry.space_group_name_H-M   'P 1'
#
loop_
_entity.id
_entity.type
_entity.pdbx_description
1 polymer ?
#
loop_
_entity_poly.entity_id
_entity_poly.type
_entity_poly.pdbx_seq_one_letter_code
_entity_poly.pdbx_strand_id
1 'polypeptide(L)'
;MKNLHIDCDPGIDDGVALLFALSHPSLNIRAITTVSGNLLADTCSLNARKILHLSKRDDARHIPIAKGPQKPLVRPYPRDPFSHGVDGLGDLGITDAGGLRETGQFAADLILETVNKHQEEGISLLCIGPLTNIALALMKDPELPTKVSELLFIGGSFGFHTAGALRATGDNPVSEWNVYVDPEAADLVFKAGFNLTALGLDVVTRPDLELSVTHRERLVAAANDSNPGAKFLLDVVAFGASRNFASWCCLIDSVAVAAAIDISLTIVDRRERKEHRWPEATEIKAARDIDVAKFLDLLVNTLVGSHKRLPKCEHHLHIEGTVSPELLFTLAAKNSITLDSADDPAFTSVATLYERYRAFTSLDDFLHYYFIGFSVLQTQADFELLAYEHLKTVFAQGLRHTEIFFDPQAHSVRGISYQTVISGKDLHGNNQDRRECTFDKRQ
;
A
#
# COMPACT_ATOMS: atom_id res chain seq x y z
N MET A 1 -0.41 8.03 3.88
CA MET A 1 -1.14 6.98 3.15
C MET A 1 -0.79 7.11 1.69
N LYS A 2 -0.47 6.01 1.01
CA LYS A 2 -0.15 5.96 -0.42
C LYS A 2 -1.44 5.88 -1.22
N ASN A 3 -1.64 6.80 -2.16
CA ASN A 3 -2.78 6.76 -3.06
C ASN A 3 -2.55 5.65 -4.10
N LEU A 4 -3.56 4.80 -4.29
CA LEU A 4 -3.45 3.63 -5.16
C LEU A 4 -4.65 3.53 -6.09
N HIS A 5 -4.39 3.38 -7.38
CA HIS A 5 -5.35 2.89 -8.36
C HIS A 5 -5.01 1.44 -8.65
N ILE A 6 -5.98 0.54 -8.47
CA ILE A 6 -5.77 -0.90 -8.71
C ILE A 6 -6.40 -1.29 -10.04
N ASP A 7 -5.64 -1.90 -10.93
CA ASP A 7 -6.14 -2.51 -12.17
C ASP A 7 -5.99 -4.03 -12.07
N CYS A 8 -7.10 -4.77 -12.11
CA CYS A 8 -7.15 -6.19 -11.73
C CYS A 8 -8.14 -6.99 -12.57
N ASP A 9 -8.13 -8.32 -12.46
CA ASP A 9 -9.03 -9.22 -13.18
C ASP A 9 -9.67 -10.26 -12.25
N PRO A 10 -10.47 -9.84 -11.25
CA PRO A 10 -10.60 -10.59 -10.02
C PRO A 10 -10.91 -12.09 -10.10
N GLY A 11 -9.84 -12.85 -9.90
CA GLY A 11 -9.78 -14.25 -9.49
C GLY A 11 -9.62 -14.41 -7.98
N ILE A 12 -9.33 -15.63 -7.51
CA ILE A 12 -9.15 -15.93 -6.08
C ILE A 12 -8.02 -15.11 -5.42
N ASP A 13 -6.88 -14.95 -6.09
CA ASP A 13 -5.69 -14.24 -5.63
C ASP A 13 -5.86 -12.72 -5.69
N ASP A 14 -6.44 -12.17 -6.76
CA ASP A 14 -6.88 -10.77 -6.79
C ASP A 14 -7.84 -10.46 -5.64
N GLY A 15 -8.78 -11.37 -5.35
CA GLY A 15 -9.74 -11.21 -4.27
C GLY A 15 -9.06 -11.07 -2.91
N VAL A 16 -8.02 -11.89 -2.67
CA VAL A 16 -7.17 -11.77 -1.47
C VAL A 16 -6.40 -10.45 -1.49
N ALA A 17 -5.82 -10.07 -2.63
CA ALA A 17 -5.06 -8.83 -2.78
C ALA A 17 -5.92 -7.58 -2.53
N LEU A 18 -7.14 -7.54 -3.07
CA LEU A 18 -8.10 -6.45 -2.84
C LEU A 18 -8.48 -6.36 -1.34
N LEU A 19 -8.80 -7.48 -0.69
CA LEU A 19 -9.10 -7.49 0.75
C LEU A 19 -7.90 -7.04 1.59
N PHE A 20 -6.70 -7.47 1.23
CA PHE A 20 -5.47 -7.06 1.87
C PHE A 20 -5.24 -5.56 1.71
N ALA A 21 -5.37 -5.03 0.50
CA ALA A 21 -5.19 -3.61 0.20
C ALA A 21 -6.22 -2.73 0.91
N LEU A 22 -7.49 -3.16 0.93
CA LEU A 22 -8.59 -2.46 1.63
C LEU A 22 -8.42 -2.47 3.15
N SER A 23 -7.78 -3.51 3.70
CA SER A 23 -7.59 -3.70 5.13
C SER A 23 -6.33 -3.00 5.68
N HIS A 24 -5.37 -2.63 4.81
CA HIS A 24 -4.12 -2.03 5.26
C HIS A 24 -4.21 -0.50 5.40
N PRO A 25 -3.90 0.08 6.58
CA PRO A 25 -4.12 1.50 6.84
C PRO A 25 -3.14 2.44 6.12
N SER A 26 -2.06 1.93 5.53
CA SER A 26 -1.13 2.76 4.75
C SER A 26 -1.60 3.01 3.32
N LEU A 27 -2.61 2.28 2.82
CA LEU A 27 -3.09 2.37 1.45
C LEU A 27 -4.42 3.12 1.37
N ASN A 28 -4.52 4.02 0.40
CA ASN A 28 -5.71 4.79 0.10
C ASN A 28 -6.17 4.48 -1.33
N ILE A 29 -7.14 3.59 -1.45
CA ILE A 29 -7.63 3.11 -2.74
C ILE A 29 -8.52 4.17 -3.37
N ARG A 30 -8.04 4.77 -4.46
CA ARG A 30 -8.71 5.89 -5.15
C ARG A 30 -9.69 5.44 -6.22
N ALA A 31 -9.40 4.33 -6.87
CA ALA A 31 -10.27 3.68 -7.85
C ALA A 31 -9.82 2.24 -8.10
N ILE A 32 -10.74 1.43 -8.63
CA ILE A 32 -10.47 0.07 -9.09
C ILE A 32 -10.92 -0.02 -10.55
N THR A 33 -10.07 -0.54 -11.43
CA THR A 33 -10.45 -0.90 -12.78
C THR A 33 -10.32 -2.39 -12.99
N THR A 34 -11.20 -2.95 -13.81
CA THR A 34 -11.19 -4.38 -14.11
C THR A 34 -10.87 -4.65 -15.57
N VAL A 35 -10.10 -5.70 -15.85
CA VAL A 35 -9.66 -6.10 -17.18
C VAL A 35 -10.02 -7.56 -17.44
N SER A 36 -10.04 -7.98 -18.71
CA SER A 36 -10.22 -9.39 -19.06
C SER A 36 -8.89 -10.14 -18.93
N GLY A 37 -8.84 -11.15 -18.07
CA GLY A 37 -7.68 -11.99 -17.78
C GLY A 37 -8.15 -13.35 -17.28
N ASN A 38 -8.13 -13.61 -15.97
CA ASN A 38 -8.68 -14.81 -15.33
C ASN A 38 -10.12 -15.08 -15.79
N LEU A 39 -10.94 -14.02 -15.87
CA LEU A 39 -12.28 -14.04 -16.47
C LEU A 39 -12.47 -12.83 -17.40
N LEU A 40 -13.62 -12.77 -18.05
CA LEU A 40 -14.02 -11.59 -18.82
C LEU A 40 -14.27 -10.39 -17.89
N ALA A 41 -13.97 -9.18 -18.38
CA ALA A 41 -14.07 -7.93 -17.62
C ALA A 41 -15.44 -7.71 -16.94
N ASP A 42 -16.54 -8.21 -17.52
CA ASP A 42 -17.87 -8.14 -16.89
C ASP A 42 -17.94 -8.96 -15.59
N THR A 43 -17.39 -10.18 -15.60
CA THR A 43 -17.34 -11.04 -14.42
C THR A 43 -16.32 -10.51 -13.41
N CYS A 44 -15.15 -10.07 -13.88
CA CYS A 44 -14.13 -9.44 -13.05
C CYS A 44 -14.68 -8.20 -12.32
N SER A 45 -15.44 -7.34 -13.01
CA SER A 45 -16.12 -6.19 -12.40
C SER A 45 -17.14 -6.59 -11.33
N LEU A 46 -17.97 -7.61 -11.60
CA LEU A 46 -18.87 -8.18 -10.60
C LEU A 46 -18.10 -8.71 -9.38
N ASN A 47 -16.98 -9.38 -9.59
CA ASN A 47 -16.15 -9.93 -8.52
C ASN A 47 -15.49 -8.83 -7.69
N ALA A 48 -14.95 -7.78 -8.30
CA ALA A 48 -14.43 -6.61 -7.59
C ALA A 48 -15.49 -6.01 -6.64
N ARG A 49 -16.73 -5.88 -7.12
CA ARG A 49 -17.88 -5.36 -6.33
C ARG A 49 -18.25 -6.29 -5.18
N LYS A 50 -18.27 -7.60 -5.41
CA LYS A 50 -18.47 -8.59 -4.35
C LYS A 50 -17.39 -8.49 -3.27
N ILE A 51 -16.13 -8.34 -3.66
CA ILE A 51 -15.01 -8.20 -2.72
C ILE A 51 -15.07 -6.89 -1.92
N LEU A 52 -15.38 -5.77 -2.59
CA LEU A 52 -15.58 -4.49 -1.89
C LEU A 52 -16.72 -4.57 -0.88
N HIS A 53 -17.85 -5.18 -1.25
CA HIS A 53 -18.94 -5.42 -0.31
C HIS A 53 -18.51 -6.34 0.84
N LEU A 54 -17.80 -7.43 0.51
CA LEU A 54 -17.28 -8.39 1.47
C LEU A 54 -16.32 -7.73 2.46
N SER A 55 -15.57 -6.70 2.07
CA SER A 55 -14.65 -5.99 2.97
C SER A 55 -15.32 -5.37 4.20
N LYS A 56 -16.64 -5.13 4.15
CA LYS A 56 -17.43 -4.44 5.19
C LYS A 56 -16.87 -3.07 5.60
N ARG A 57 -16.09 -2.43 4.71
CA ARG A 57 -15.52 -1.11 4.92
C ARG A 57 -16.52 -0.05 4.42
N ASP A 58 -16.88 0.91 5.26
CA ASP A 58 -17.95 1.87 4.97
C ASP A 58 -17.67 2.78 3.76
N ASP A 59 -16.41 3.14 3.53
CA ASP A 59 -15.98 3.96 2.39
C ASP A 59 -15.70 3.13 1.12
N ALA A 60 -15.63 1.80 1.20
CA ALA A 60 -15.45 0.94 0.03
C ALA A 60 -16.58 1.12 -0.99
N ARG A 61 -17.79 1.52 -0.54
CA ARG A 61 -18.92 1.84 -1.42
C ARG A 61 -18.73 3.11 -2.26
N HIS A 62 -17.76 3.94 -1.91
CA HIS A 62 -17.44 5.20 -2.60
C HIS A 62 -16.22 5.06 -3.50
N ILE A 63 -15.55 3.91 -3.52
CA ILE A 63 -14.45 3.64 -4.44
C ILE A 63 -15.05 3.48 -5.84
N PRO A 64 -14.68 4.34 -6.80
CA PRO A 64 -15.14 4.24 -8.17
C PRO A 64 -14.62 2.95 -8.82
N ILE A 65 -15.49 2.27 -9.57
CA ILE A 65 -15.15 1.06 -10.32
C ILE A 65 -15.53 1.25 -11.78
N ALA A 66 -14.61 0.94 -12.69
CA ALA A 66 -14.89 0.87 -14.12
C ALA A 66 -14.33 -0.42 -14.71
N LYS A 67 -14.96 -0.89 -15.78
CA LYS A 67 -14.51 -2.09 -16.49
C LYS A 67 -13.89 -1.74 -17.83
N GLY A 68 -12.93 -2.58 -18.20
CA GLY A 68 -12.16 -2.51 -19.42
C GLY A 68 -12.80 -3.26 -20.59
N PRO A 69 -12.01 -3.54 -21.63
CA PRO A 69 -12.49 -4.28 -22.78
C PRO A 69 -12.68 -5.77 -22.45
N GLN A 70 -13.58 -6.42 -23.21
CA GLN A 70 -13.83 -7.87 -23.11
C GLN A 70 -12.72 -8.72 -23.76
N LYS A 71 -11.72 -8.09 -24.40
CA LYS A 71 -10.67 -8.75 -25.16
C LYS A 71 -9.35 -7.98 -25.05
N PRO A 72 -8.21 -8.67 -25.21
CA PRO A 72 -6.91 -8.06 -25.45
C PRO A 72 -6.89 -7.14 -26.67
N LEU A 73 -5.83 -6.33 -26.81
CA LEU A 73 -5.71 -5.35 -27.89
C LEU A 73 -5.77 -5.96 -29.29
N VAL A 74 -5.07 -7.07 -29.52
CA VAL A 74 -4.87 -7.63 -30.87
C VAL A 74 -5.35 -9.06 -30.98
N ARG A 75 -5.03 -9.90 -30.00
CA ARG A 75 -5.28 -11.34 -30.05
C ARG A 75 -6.66 -11.74 -29.53
N PRO A 76 -7.16 -12.93 -29.91
CA PRO A 76 -8.30 -13.54 -29.24
C PRO A 76 -8.02 -13.70 -27.73
N TYR A 77 -9.07 -13.55 -26.92
CA TYR A 77 -8.99 -13.83 -25.49
C TYR A 77 -8.63 -15.31 -25.26
N PRO A 78 -7.50 -15.62 -24.61
CA PRO A 78 -7.10 -17.00 -24.36
C PRO A 78 -7.97 -17.61 -23.27
N ARG A 79 -8.00 -18.95 -23.22
CA ARG A 79 -8.63 -19.67 -22.11
C ARG A 79 -7.64 -19.77 -20.96
N ASP A 80 -8.08 -19.38 -19.77
CA ASP A 80 -7.33 -19.54 -18.53
C ASP A 80 -6.99 -21.02 -18.27
N PRO A 81 -5.69 -21.39 -18.16
CA PRO A 81 -5.30 -22.74 -17.78
C PRO A 81 -5.52 -23.03 -16.29
N PHE A 82 -5.64 -21.99 -15.47
CA PHE A 82 -6.02 -22.09 -14.06
C PHE A 82 -7.54 -21.94 -13.94
N SER A 83 -8.14 -22.56 -12.93
CA SER A 83 -9.58 -22.45 -12.69
C SER A 83 -9.78 -21.74 -11.37
N HIS A 84 -10.24 -20.50 -11.42
CA HIS A 84 -10.60 -19.68 -10.27
C HIS A 84 -12.03 -19.98 -9.78
N GLY A 85 -12.65 -21.06 -10.29
CA GLY A 85 -14.07 -21.38 -10.14
C GLY A 85 -14.88 -20.90 -11.34
N VAL A 86 -16.16 -21.28 -11.40
CA VAL A 86 -17.07 -20.78 -12.44
C VAL A 86 -17.35 -19.29 -12.21
N ASP A 87 -17.43 -18.88 -10.95
CA ASP A 87 -17.63 -17.48 -10.58
C ASP A 87 -16.34 -16.66 -10.45
N GLY A 88 -15.17 -17.29 -10.52
CA GLY A 88 -13.87 -16.64 -10.35
C GLY A 88 -13.44 -16.39 -8.90
N LEU A 89 -14.29 -16.67 -7.91
CA LEU A 89 -14.02 -16.45 -6.49
C LEU A 89 -14.10 -17.75 -5.69
N GLY A 90 -13.70 -18.86 -6.30
CA GLY A 90 -13.64 -20.17 -5.65
C GLY A 90 -15.01 -20.85 -5.49
N ASP A 91 -16.05 -20.43 -6.23
CA ASP A 91 -17.41 -20.96 -6.12
C ASP A 91 -17.96 -20.92 -4.67
N LEU A 92 -17.51 -19.93 -3.88
CA LEU A 92 -17.78 -19.81 -2.45
C LEU A 92 -19.20 -19.29 -2.14
N GLY A 93 -20.02 -19.04 -3.17
CA GLY A 93 -21.39 -18.54 -3.01
C GLY A 93 -21.45 -17.06 -2.57
N ILE A 94 -20.41 -16.28 -2.85
CA ILE A 94 -20.37 -14.85 -2.50
C ILE A 94 -21.40 -14.10 -3.34
N THR A 95 -22.36 -13.48 -2.65
CA THR A 95 -23.49 -12.78 -3.27
C THR A 95 -23.17 -11.31 -3.57
N ASP A 96 -23.79 -10.76 -4.60
CA ASP A 96 -23.76 -9.32 -4.92
C ASP A 96 -24.78 -8.55 -4.08
N ALA A 97 -24.78 -8.77 -2.76
CA ALA A 97 -25.76 -8.16 -1.84
C ALA A 97 -25.50 -6.68 -1.57
N GLY A 98 -24.32 -6.16 -1.95
CA GLY A 98 -23.92 -4.78 -1.68
C GLY A 98 -24.55 -3.73 -2.59
N GLY A 99 -25.10 -4.14 -3.74
CA GLY A 99 -25.71 -3.22 -4.70
C GLY A 99 -24.75 -2.17 -5.27
N LEU A 100 -23.44 -2.37 -5.11
CA LEU A 100 -22.41 -1.50 -5.66
C LEU A 100 -22.52 -1.49 -7.18
N ARG A 101 -22.25 -0.33 -7.78
CA ARG A 101 -22.35 -0.14 -9.22
C ARG A 101 -21.05 0.40 -9.77
N GLU A 102 -20.78 0.03 -11.01
CA GLU A 102 -19.76 0.68 -11.83
C GLU A 102 -20.11 2.16 -12.01
N THR A 103 -19.10 3.00 -12.27
CA THR A 103 -19.29 4.42 -12.60
C THR A 103 -19.98 4.61 -13.95
N GLY A 104 -20.02 3.57 -14.79
CA GLY A 104 -20.46 3.63 -16.19
C GLY A 104 -19.40 4.16 -17.13
N GLN A 105 -18.22 4.54 -16.62
CA GLN A 105 -17.07 4.92 -17.43
C GLN A 105 -16.32 3.69 -17.91
N PHE A 106 -15.54 3.87 -18.96
CA PHE A 106 -14.59 2.86 -19.41
C PHE A 106 -13.31 2.92 -18.56
N ALA A 107 -12.69 1.77 -18.26
CA ALA A 107 -11.56 1.68 -17.34
C ALA A 107 -10.40 2.65 -17.67
N ALA A 108 -10.03 2.76 -18.96
CA ALA A 108 -8.98 3.69 -19.38
C ALA A 108 -9.31 5.15 -19.04
N ASP A 109 -10.59 5.54 -19.12
CA ASP A 109 -11.02 6.91 -18.77
C ASP A 109 -10.97 7.15 -17.26
N LEU A 110 -11.38 6.15 -16.47
CA LEU A 110 -11.29 6.23 -15.01
C LEU A 110 -9.83 6.29 -14.52
N ILE A 111 -8.90 5.56 -15.17
CA ILE A 111 -7.46 5.65 -14.89
C ILE A 111 -6.97 7.09 -15.10
N LEU A 112 -7.27 7.68 -16.26
CA LEU A 112 -6.84 9.05 -16.56
C LEU A 112 -7.47 10.07 -15.62
N GLU A 113 -8.76 9.94 -15.30
CA GLU A 113 -9.43 10.82 -14.35
C GLU A 113 -8.78 10.74 -12.96
N THR A 114 -8.56 9.52 -12.47
CA THR A 114 -7.99 9.27 -11.13
C THR A 114 -6.55 9.78 -11.05
N VAL A 115 -5.74 9.53 -12.08
CA VAL A 115 -4.36 9.98 -12.13
C VAL A 115 -4.30 11.50 -12.18
N ASN A 116 -5.01 12.15 -13.09
CA ASN A 116 -5.00 13.61 -13.21
C ASN A 116 -5.52 14.29 -11.92
N LYS A 117 -6.51 13.69 -11.26
CA LYS A 117 -7.08 14.22 -10.01
C LYS A 117 -6.10 14.17 -8.83
N HIS A 118 -5.25 13.14 -8.77
CA HIS A 118 -4.36 12.88 -7.63
C HIS A 118 -2.87 13.02 -7.95
N GLN A 119 -2.51 13.53 -9.13
CA GLN A 119 -1.13 13.68 -9.58
C GLN A 119 -0.28 14.48 -8.59
N GLU A 120 -0.77 15.63 -8.12
CA GLU A 120 -0.05 16.49 -7.16
C GLU A 120 0.13 15.84 -5.78
N GLU A 121 -0.78 14.96 -5.38
CA GLU A 121 -0.69 14.18 -4.13
C GLU A 121 0.25 12.96 -4.28
N GLY A 122 0.63 12.62 -5.51
CA GLY A 122 1.22 11.34 -5.88
C GLY A 122 0.16 10.23 -5.96
N ILE A 123 0.24 9.43 -7.03
CA ILE A 123 -0.66 8.31 -7.31
C ILE A 123 0.13 7.15 -7.91
N SER A 124 -0.04 5.96 -7.34
CA SER A 124 0.59 4.74 -7.83
C SER A 124 -0.43 3.86 -8.55
N LEU A 125 0.00 3.18 -9.60
CA LEU A 125 -0.77 2.15 -10.29
C LEU A 125 -0.34 0.77 -9.78
N LEU A 126 -1.29 -0.01 -9.27
CA LEU A 126 -1.08 -1.42 -8.93
C LEU A 126 -1.80 -2.27 -9.97
N CYS A 127 -1.03 -2.86 -10.88
CA CYS A 127 -1.54 -3.67 -11.99
C CYS A 127 -1.35 -5.14 -11.63
N ILE A 128 -2.43 -5.83 -11.29
CA ILE A 128 -2.42 -7.25 -10.94
C ILE A 128 -3.13 -8.12 -12.00
N GLY A 129 -3.61 -7.51 -13.09
CA GLY A 129 -4.07 -8.21 -14.28
C GLY A 129 -3.35 -7.81 -15.57
N PRO A 130 -3.80 -8.30 -16.75
CA PRO A 130 -3.27 -7.90 -18.05
C PRO A 130 -3.26 -6.38 -18.27
N LEU A 131 -2.18 -5.84 -18.86
CA LEU A 131 -1.97 -4.39 -18.98
C LEU A 131 -2.83 -3.68 -20.04
N THR A 132 -3.89 -4.32 -20.55
CA THR A 132 -4.75 -3.79 -21.62
C THR A 132 -5.35 -2.43 -21.26
N ASN A 133 -5.86 -2.26 -20.03
CA ASN A 133 -6.43 -0.98 -19.59
C ASN A 133 -5.38 0.13 -19.53
N ILE A 134 -4.18 -0.18 -19.02
CA ILE A 134 -3.07 0.77 -18.94
C ILE A 134 -2.60 1.17 -20.34
N ALA A 135 -2.46 0.22 -21.26
CA ALA A 135 -2.09 0.50 -22.64
C ALA A 135 -3.13 1.39 -23.34
N LEU A 136 -4.42 1.14 -23.13
CA LEU A 136 -5.48 1.99 -23.66
C LEU A 136 -5.48 3.40 -23.05
N ALA A 137 -5.21 3.53 -21.76
CA ALA A 137 -5.05 4.83 -21.11
C ALA A 137 -3.83 5.58 -21.67
N LEU A 138 -2.70 4.89 -21.85
CA LEU A 138 -1.49 5.44 -22.46
C LEU A 138 -1.70 5.89 -23.92
N MET A 139 -2.48 5.15 -24.71
CA MET A 139 -2.82 5.56 -26.07
C MET A 139 -3.65 6.86 -26.11
N LYS A 140 -4.47 7.10 -25.08
CA LYS A 140 -5.25 8.34 -24.93
C LYS A 140 -4.41 9.50 -24.38
N ASP A 141 -3.47 9.20 -23.49
CA ASP A 141 -2.58 10.18 -22.87
C ASP A 141 -1.13 9.64 -22.82
N PRO A 142 -0.32 9.94 -23.85
CA PRO A 142 1.07 9.48 -23.92
C PRO A 142 1.96 10.04 -22.79
N GLU A 143 1.55 11.11 -22.10
CA GLU A 143 2.28 11.68 -20.97
C GLU A 143 1.96 10.99 -19.63
N LEU A 144 1.02 10.04 -19.61
CA LEU A 144 0.65 9.25 -18.43
C LEU A 144 1.84 8.74 -17.59
N PRO A 145 2.95 8.25 -18.19
CA PRO A 145 4.13 7.81 -17.43
C PRO A 145 4.75 8.88 -16.53
N THR A 146 4.62 10.16 -16.90
CA THR A 146 5.16 11.29 -16.14
C THR A 146 4.26 11.73 -14.99
N LYS A 147 2.99 11.32 -15.01
CA LYS A 147 1.95 11.70 -14.04
C LYS A 147 1.78 10.69 -12.91
N VAL A 148 2.28 9.47 -13.11
CA VAL A 148 2.20 8.35 -12.17
C VAL A 148 3.49 8.26 -11.37
N SER A 149 3.38 8.17 -10.05
CA SER A 149 4.56 8.08 -9.16
C SER A 149 5.32 6.76 -9.36
N GLU A 150 4.58 5.66 -9.55
CA GLU A 150 5.12 4.35 -9.89
C GLU A 150 4.03 3.41 -10.42
N LEU A 151 4.46 2.40 -11.18
CA LEU A 151 3.64 1.29 -11.64
C LEU A 151 4.22 -0.02 -11.09
N LEU A 152 3.46 -0.70 -10.24
CA LEU A 152 3.79 -2.05 -9.77
C LEU A 152 2.97 -3.05 -10.57
N PHE A 153 3.63 -4.02 -11.20
CA PHE A 153 2.97 -4.97 -12.10
C PHE A 153 3.28 -6.40 -11.69
N ILE A 154 2.25 -7.21 -11.47
CA ILE A 154 2.39 -8.67 -11.42
C ILE A 154 2.45 -9.18 -12.84
N GLY A 155 3.65 -9.49 -13.28
CA GLY A 155 3.81 -10.16 -14.54
C GLY A 155 5.22 -10.31 -15.06
N GLY A 156 5.34 -11.17 -16.06
CA GLY A 156 6.60 -11.57 -16.66
C GLY A 156 7.34 -12.69 -15.93
N SER A 157 8.37 -13.21 -16.60
CA SER A 157 9.29 -14.22 -16.08
C SER A 157 10.69 -13.83 -16.54
N PHE A 158 11.54 -13.46 -15.58
CA PHE A 158 12.83 -12.87 -15.85
C PHE A 158 13.94 -13.94 -15.80
N GLY A 159 13.75 -15.05 -15.08
CA GLY A 159 14.72 -16.14 -15.02
C GLY A 159 15.87 -15.87 -14.05
N PHE A 160 15.57 -15.17 -12.95
CA PHE A 160 16.41 -15.12 -11.76
C PHE A 160 16.36 -16.44 -10.98
N HIS A 161 15.22 -17.15 -11.04
CA HIS A 161 15.02 -18.44 -10.36
C HIS A 161 14.40 -19.49 -11.27
N THR A 162 14.81 -20.75 -11.11
CA THR A 162 14.26 -21.88 -11.87
C THR A 162 12.80 -22.17 -11.51
N ALA A 163 12.34 -21.79 -10.31
CA ALA A 163 10.97 -21.96 -9.86
C ALA A 163 9.96 -21.30 -10.81
N GLY A 164 10.26 -20.10 -11.32
CA GLY A 164 9.39 -19.40 -12.27
C GLY A 164 9.18 -20.13 -13.58
N ALA A 165 10.16 -20.91 -14.05
CA ALA A 165 10.01 -21.76 -15.24
C ALA A 165 9.24 -23.06 -14.94
N LEU A 166 9.32 -23.57 -13.71
CA LEU A 166 8.61 -24.79 -13.28
C LEU A 166 7.15 -24.52 -12.89
N ARG A 167 6.80 -23.26 -12.65
CA ARG A 167 5.47 -22.80 -12.21
C ARG A 167 4.95 -21.70 -13.13
N ALA A 168 5.17 -21.86 -14.44
CA ALA A 168 4.60 -20.98 -15.46
C ALA A 168 3.07 -20.91 -15.31
N THR A 169 2.52 -19.71 -15.42
CA THR A 169 1.08 -19.45 -15.25
C THR A 169 0.34 -19.27 -16.58
N GLY A 170 1.06 -19.08 -17.69
CA GLY A 170 0.48 -19.07 -19.03
C GLY A 170 0.48 -20.45 -19.70
N ASP A 171 -0.01 -20.50 -20.95
CA ASP A 171 -0.16 -21.74 -21.73
C ASP A 171 1.15 -22.21 -22.40
N ASN A 172 2.31 -21.73 -21.94
CA ASN A 172 3.61 -22.25 -22.34
C ASN A 172 4.63 -22.22 -21.19
N PRO A 173 5.72 -23.02 -21.27
CA PRO A 173 6.61 -23.29 -20.12
C PRO A 173 7.36 -22.09 -19.54
N VAL A 174 7.28 -20.90 -20.14
CA VAL A 174 7.99 -19.70 -19.69
C VAL A 174 7.11 -18.46 -19.65
N SER A 175 5.83 -18.57 -20.00
CA SER A 175 4.91 -17.43 -20.00
C SER A 175 4.27 -17.22 -18.64
N GLU A 176 4.18 -15.96 -18.26
CA GLU A 176 3.34 -15.48 -17.19
C GLU A 176 1.98 -15.05 -17.78
N TRP A 177 0.90 -15.34 -17.06
CA TRP A 177 -0.49 -15.20 -17.52
C TRP A 177 -0.85 -13.78 -17.98
N ASN A 178 -0.59 -12.75 -17.18
CA ASN A 178 -0.96 -11.37 -17.47
C ASN A 178 -0.27 -10.85 -18.74
N VAL A 179 1.01 -11.19 -18.93
CA VAL A 179 1.74 -10.88 -20.17
C VAL A 179 1.27 -11.77 -21.32
N TYR A 180 0.90 -13.03 -21.08
CA TYR A 180 0.43 -13.94 -22.13
C TYR A 180 -0.91 -13.51 -22.74
N VAL A 181 -1.83 -13.02 -21.89
CA VAL A 181 -3.16 -12.55 -22.30
C VAL A 181 -3.06 -11.35 -23.23
N ASP A 182 -2.18 -10.39 -22.97
CA ASP A 182 -2.02 -9.21 -23.83
C ASP A 182 -0.55 -8.70 -23.87
N PRO A 183 0.34 -9.39 -24.59
CA PRO A 183 1.74 -8.98 -24.69
C PRO A 183 1.91 -7.75 -25.57
N GLU A 184 0.96 -7.44 -26.46
CA GLU A 184 0.97 -6.18 -27.20
C GLU A 184 0.76 -4.99 -26.26
N ALA A 185 -0.18 -5.11 -25.30
CA ALA A 185 -0.34 -4.11 -24.24
C ALA A 185 0.90 -4.05 -23.32
N ALA A 186 1.45 -5.21 -22.94
CA ALA A 186 2.66 -5.25 -22.12
C ALA A 186 3.84 -4.57 -22.83
N ASP A 187 4.07 -4.83 -24.12
CA ASP A 187 5.14 -4.20 -24.90
C ASP A 187 5.02 -2.67 -24.92
N LEU A 188 3.82 -2.15 -25.13
CA LEU A 188 3.55 -0.72 -25.11
C LEU A 188 3.87 -0.10 -23.75
N VAL A 189 3.38 -0.69 -22.66
CA VAL A 189 3.58 -0.16 -21.31
C VAL A 189 5.04 -0.25 -20.88
N PHE A 190 5.74 -1.34 -21.18
CA PHE A 190 7.16 -1.51 -20.83
C PHE A 190 8.06 -0.51 -21.57
N LYS A 191 7.69 -0.09 -22.79
CA LYS A 191 8.42 0.90 -23.59
C LYS A 191 8.01 2.35 -23.31
N ALA A 192 6.94 2.58 -22.55
CA ALA A 192 6.37 3.91 -22.34
C ALA A 192 7.18 4.81 -21.39
N GLY A 193 8.15 4.25 -20.65
CA GLY A 193 8.95 5.02 -19.69
C GLY A 193 8.29 5.24 -18.33
N PHE A 194 7.33 4.40 -17.94
CA PHE A 194 6.85 4.37 -16.56
C PHE A 194 7.99 4.07 -15.59
N ASN A 195 7.91 4.62 -14.37
CA ASN A 195 8.66 4.09 -13.22
C ASN A 195 8.06 2.73 -12.82
N LEU A 196 8.35 1.71 -13.61
CA LEU A 196 7.73 0.39 -13.55
C LEU A 196 8.60 -0.60 -12.78
N THR A 197 8.01 -1.29 -11.80
CA THR A 197 8.59 -2.48 -11.17
C THR A 197 7.74 -3.71 -11.48
N ALA A 198 8.32 -4.67 -12.18
CA ALA A 198 7.70 -5.94 -12.50
C ALA A 198 8.01 -6.98 -11.42
N LEU A 199 6.97 -7.58 -10.86
CA LEU A 199 6.97 -8.67 -9.89
C LEU A 199 6.62 -9.95 -10.65
N GLY A 200 7.63 -10.55 -11.28
CA GLY A 200 7.45 -11.72 -12.14
C GLY A 200 7.38 -13.04 -11.38
N LEU A 201 7.23 -14.13 -12.14
CA LEU A 201 7.17 -15.50 -11.61
C LEU A 201 8.35 -15.87 -10.73
N ASP A 202 9.52 -15.27 -10.95
CA ASP A 202 10.72 -15.44 -10.12
C ASP A 202 10.48 -15.19 -8.63
N VAL A 203 9.56 -14.27 -8.32
CA VAL A 203 9.23 -13.85 -6.96
C VAL A 203 7.92 -14.47 -6.50
N VAL A 204 6.87 -14.36 -7.32
CA VAL A 204 5.50 -14.72 -6.90
C VAL A 204 5.23 -16.23 -6.89
N THR A 205 6.12 -17.04 -7.48
CA THR A 205 6.00 -18.51 -7.48
C THR A 205 7.05 -19.20 -6.62
N ARG A 206 7.71 -18.47 -5.72
CA ARG A 206 8.73 -19.02 -4.84
C ARG A 206 8.22 -20.24 -4.04
N PRO A 207 9.01 -21.33 -3.92
CA PRO A 207 8.58 -22.54 -3.21
C PRO A 207 8.24 -22.35 -1.73
N ASP A 208 8.87 -21.37 -1.08
CA ASP A 208 8.68 -21.03 0.33
C ASP A 208 7.54 -20.04 0.58
N LEU A 209 6.87 -19.54 -0.46
CA LEU A 209 5.71 -18.64 -0.39
C LEU A 209 4.44 -19.35 0.09
N GLU A 210 4.50 -20.00 1.24
CA GLU A 210 3.45 -20.88 1.77
C GLU A 210 3.00 -20.47 3.16
N LEU A 211 1.68 -20.50 3.40
CA LEU A 211 1.13 -20.29 4.74
C LEU A 211 1.56 -21.43 5.67
N SER A 212 2.40 -21.07 6.66
CA SER A 212 2.80 -21.94 7.76
C SER A 212 1.59 -22.38 8.61
N VAL A 213 1.80 -23.39 9.45
CA VAL A 213 0.79 -23.83 10.43
C VAL A 213 0.38 -22.66 11.34
N THR A 214 1.35 -21.88 11.82
CA THR A 214 1.09 -20.72 12.68
C THR A 214 0.28 -19.64 11.95
N HIS A 215 0.56 -19.37 10.68
CA HIS A 215 -0.26 -18.44 9.88
C HIS A 215 -1.71 -18.91 9.80
N ARG A 216 -1.92 -20.21 9.53
CA ARG A 216 -3.25 -20.82 9.43
C ARG A 216 -4.01 -20.77 10.74
N GLU A 217 -3.36 -21.11 11.86
CA GLU A 217 -3.99 -21.04 13.20
C GLU A 217 -4.47 -19.62 13.53
N ARG A 218 -3.65 -18.60 13.22
CA ARG A 218 -4.02 -17.19 13.42
C ARG A 218 -5.19 -16.77 12.54
N LEU A 219 -5.20 -17.18 11.27
CA LEU A 219 -6.31 -16.94 10.36
C LEU A 219 -7.59 -17.61 10.85
N VAL A 220 -7.53 -18.88 11.30
CA VAL A 220 -8.69 -19.61 11.83
C VAL A 220 -9.24 -18.92 13.08
N ALA A 221 -8.36 -18.50 14.00
CA ALA A 221 -8.77 -17.79 15.22
C ALA A 221 -9.47 -16.45 14.91
N ALA A 222 -9.06 -15.79 13.82
CA ALA A 222 -9.62 -14.50 13.42
C ALA A 222 -10.80 -14.61 12.44
N ALA A 223 -11.03 -15.76 11.80
CA ALA A 223 -12.05 -15.94 10.78
C ALA A 223 -13.46 -15.96 11.40
N ASN A 224 -14.20 -14.89 11.14
CA ASN A 224 -15.61 -14.75 11.53
C ASN A 224 -16.29 -13.73 10.63
N ASP A 225 -17.61 -13.55 10.79
CA ASP A 225 -18.38 -12.61 9.97
C ASP A 225 -17.88 -11.16 10.10
N SER A 226 -17.30 -10.77 11.23
CA SER A 226 -16.72 -9.44 11.46
C SER A 226 -15.28 -9.31 10.97
N ASN A 227 -14.72 -10.38 10.40
CA ASN A 227 -13.43 -10.40 9.73
C ASN A 227 -13.45 -11.29 8.47
N PRO A 228 -14.12 -10.80 7.42
CA PRO A 228 -14.33 -11.56 6.20
C PRO A 228 -13.03 -11.80 5.41
N GLY A 229 -12.00 -10.98 5.62
CA GLY A 229 -10.69 -11.14 4.96
C GLY A 229 -9.98 -12.44 5.34
N ALA A 230 -9.85 -12.72 6.65
CA ALA A 230 -9.25 -13.96 7.12
C ALA A 230 -10.06 -15.19 6.68
N LYS A 231 -11.39 -15.10 6.73
CA LYS A 231 -12.28 -16.17 6.27
C LYS A 231 -12.11 -16.45 4.77
N PHE A 232 -12.13 -15.41 3.93
CA PHE A 232 -11.98 -15.54 2.49
C PHE A 232 -10.65 -16.21 2.12
N LEU A 233 -9.53 -15.79 2.73
CA LEU A 233 -8.23 -16.40 2.47
C LEU A 233 -8.21 -17.91 2.80
N LEU A 234 -8.78 -18.32 3.93
CA LEU A 234 -8.87 -19.74 4.28
C LEU A 234 -9.74 -20.52 3.28
N ASP A 235 -10.86 -19.94 2.87
CA ASP A 235 -11.82 -20.58 1.96
C ASP A 235 -11.20 -20.76 0.55
N VAL A 236 -10.48 -19.76 0.01
CA VAL A 236 -9.79 -19.90 -1.30
C VAL A 236 -8.58 -20.83 -1.23
N VAL A 237 -7.85 -20.86 -0.12
CA VAL A 237 -6.76 -21.83 0.08
C VAL A 237 -7.30 -23.25 0.16
N ALA A 238 -8.47 -23.46 0.81
CA ALA A 238 -9.14 -24.76 0.81
C ALA A 238 -9.63 -25.15 -0.60
N PHE A 239 -10.15 -24.20 -1.36
CA PHE A 239 -10.53 -24.39 -2.76
C PHE A 239 -9.32 -24.79 -3.64
N GLY A 240 -8.19 -24.09 -3.51
CA GLY A 240 -6.94 -24.43 -4.19
C GLY A 240 -6.43 -25.83 -3.82
N ALA A 241 -6.43 -26.14 -2.52
CA ALA A 241 -6.03 -27.46 -2.01
C ALA A 241 -6.90 -28.59 -2.57
N SER A 242 -8.22 -28.38 -2.73
CA SER A 242 -9.13 -29.35 -3.36
C SER A 242 -8.79 -29.68 -4.83
N ARG A 243 -7.96 -28.84 -5.46
CA ARG A 243 -7.46 -28.96 -6.83
C ARG A 243 -5.95 -29.26 -6.89
N ASN A 244 -5.35 -29.68 -5.78
CA ASN A 244 -3.91 -29.96 -5.63
C ASN A 244 -2.99 -28.75 -5.82
N PHE A 245 -3.50 -27.53 -5.60
CA PHE A 245 -2.65 -26.34 -5.51
C PHE A 245 -2.26 -26.05 -4.06
N ALA A 246 -1.04 -25.56 -3.88
CA ALA A 246 -0.53 -25.10 -2.60
C ALA A 246 -0.91 -23.63 -2.38
N SER A 247 -0.73 -23.09 -1.16
CA SER A 247 -1.32 -21.78 -0.84
C SER A 247 -0.70 -20.62 -1.63
N TRP A 248 0.53 -20.75 -2.13
CA TRP A 248 1.20 -19.70 -2.93
C TRP A 248 0.34 -19.20 -4.09
N CYS A 249 -0.45 -20.07 -4.74
CA CYS A 249 -1.27 -19.70 -5.89
C CYS A 249 -2.43 -18.74 -5.54
N CYS A 250 -2.79 -18.64 -4.26
CA CYS A 250 -3.81 -17.70 -3.78
C CYS A 250 -3.19 -16.36 -3.31
N LEU A 251 -1.86 -16.23 -3.37
CA LEU A 251 -1.11 -15.13 -2.77
C LEU A 251 -0.34 -14.29 -3.80
N ILE A 252 -0.36 -14.68 -5.08
CA ILE A 252 0.44 -14.08 -6.15
C ILE A 252 0.27 -12.55 -6.16
N ASP A 253 -0.97 -12.08 -6.31
CA ASP A 253 -1.24 -10.64 -6.40
C ASP A 253 -1.05 -9.88 -5.09
N SER A 254 -1.14 -10.58 -3.96
CA SER A 254 -0.89 -9.99 -2.65
C SER A 254 0.56 -9.54 -2.48
N VAL A 255 1.50 -10.13 -3.25
CA VAL A 255 2.90 -9.67 -3.30
C VAL A 255 3.00 -8.23 -3.79
N ALA A 256 2.18 -7.85 -4.78
CA ALA A 256 2.13 -6.49 -5.30
C ALA A 256 1.64 -5.49 -4.25
N VAL A 257 0.62 -5.88 -3.49
CA VAL A 257 0.08 -5.06 -2.38
C VAL A 257 1.14 -4.87 -1.30
N ALA A 258 1.88 -5.92 -0.95
CA ALA A 258 2.98 -5.82 0.01
C ALA A 258 4.10 -4.91 -0.51
N ALA A 259 4.48 -5.02 -1.78
CA ALA A 259 5.44 -4.12 -2.41
C ALA A 259 4.95 -2.66 -2.45
N ALA A 260 3.64 -2.44 -2.61
CA ALA A 260 3.04 -1.12 -2.53
C ALA A 260 3.12 -0.52 -1.12
N ILE A 261 2.99 -1.34 -0.09
CA ILE A 261 3.14 -0.96 1.32
C ILE A 261 4.60 -0.67 1.66
N ASP A 262 5.49 -1.60 1.30
CA ASP A 262 6.92 -1.54 1.58
C ASP A 262 7.71 -2.26 0.48
N ILE A 263 8.25 -1.48 -0.46
CA ILE A 263 9.03 -2.01 -1.57
C ILE A 263 10.34 -2.67 -1.11
N SER A 264 10.83 -2.35 0.10
CA SER A 264 12.07 -2.94 0.65
C SER A 264 11.93 -4.42 0.99
N LEU A 265 10.69 -4.94 1.04
CA LEU A 265 10.41 -6.37 1.09
C LEU A 265 10.90 -7.09 -0.15
N THR A 266 11.02 -6.39 -1.28
CA THR A 266 11.53 -6.94 -2.54
C THR A 266 12.98 -6.54 -2.74
N ILE A 267 13.75 -7.42 -3.37
CA ILE A 267 15.04 -7.03 -3.92
C ILE A 267 14.82 -6.78 -5.41
N VAL A 268 15.17 -5.57 -5.85
CA VAL A 268 14.90 -5.10 -7.20
C VAL A 268 16.21 -4.93 -7.95
N ASP A 269 16.35 -5.66 -9.05
CA ASP A 269 17.45 -5.44 -9.99
C ASP A 269 16.96 -4.58 -11.15
N ARG A 270 17.77 -3.58 -11.53
CA ARG A 270 17.59 -2.90 -12.81
C ARG A 270 18.08 -3.85 -13.89
N ARG A 271 17.17 -4.32 -14.75
CA ARG A 271 17.59 -5.11 -15.90
C ARG A 271 17.87 -4.19 -17.09
N GLU A 272 19.12 -4.18 -17.50
CA GLU A 272 19.50 -4.21 -18.90
C GLU A 272 19.79 -5.67 -19.25
N ARG A 273 19.02 -6.32 -20.11
CA ARG A 273 19.32 -7.72 -20.48
C ARG A 273 20.57 -7.75 -21.37
N LYS A 274 21.75 -7.93 -20.77
CA LYS A 274 23.08 -7.89 -21.44
C LYS A 274 23.26 -8.89 -22.60
N GLU A 275 22.46 -9.95 -22.69
CA GLU A 275 22.63 -11.02 -23.70
C GLU A 275 21.57 -11.05 -24.80
N HIS A 276 20.48 -10.28 -24.70
CA HIS A 276 19.50 -10.09 -25.77
C HIS A 276 19.12 -8.61 -25.77
N ARG A 277 19.87 -7.81 -26.53
CA ARG A 277 19.61 -6.37 -26.66
C ARG A 277 18.22 -6.16 -27.23
N TRP A 278 17.35 -5.54 -26.45
CA TRP A 278 16.29 -4.69 -26.96
C TRP A 278 16.87 -3.28 -26.91
N PRO A 279 17.59 -2.82 -27.96
CA PRO A 279 18.37 -1.58 -27.91
C PRO A 279 17.51 -0.32 -27.65
N GLU A 280 16.18 -0.46 -27.68
CA GLU A 280 15.20 0.62 -27.49
C GLU A 280 14.35 0.44 -26.22
N ALA A 281 14.55 -0.60 -25.41
CA ALA A 281 13.77 -0.80 -24.18
C ALA A 281 14.31 0.10 -23.06
N THR A 282 13.42 0.89 -22.44
CA THR A 282 13.68 1.66 -21.22
C THR A 282 14.20 0.78 -20.09
N GLU A 283 14.99 1.35 -19.16
CA GLU A 283 15.40 0.65 -17.94
C GLU A 283 14.15 0.17 -17.19
N ILE A 284 13.95 -1.16 -17.12
CA ILE A 284 12.89 -1.77 -16.31
C ILE A 284 13.46 -2.28 -14.99
N LYS A 285 12.68 -2.12 -13.93
CA LYS A 285 12.97 -2.73 -12.63
C LYS A 285 12.26 -4.07 -12.57
N ALA A 286 12.99 -5.15 -12.34
CA ALA A 286 12.41 -6.46 -12.11
C ALA A 286 12.78 -6.92 -10.70
N ALA A 287 11.79 -7.33 -9.93
CA ALA A 287 12.05 -7.92 -8.63
C ALA A 287 12.72 -9.28 -8.86
N ARG A 288 13.89 -9.45 -8.22
CA ARG A 288 14.63 -10.71 -8.24
C ARG A 288 14.21 -11.61 -7.08
N ASP A 289 13.81 -11.02 -5.96
CA ASP A 289 13.52 -11.76 -4.73
C ASP A 289 12.55 -11.01 -3.80
N ILE A 290 12.03 -11.68 -2.77
CA ILE A 290 11.19 -11.14 -1.70
C ILE A 290 11.53 -11.77 -0.35
N ASP A 291 11.45 -10.97 0.72
CA ASP A 291 11.42 -11.43 2.10
C ASP A 291 10.07 -12.10 2.40
N VAL A 292 9.98 -13.39 2.05
CA VAL A 292 8.75 -14.20 2.16
C VAL A 292 8.19 -14.21 3.58
N ALA A 293 9.04 -14.29 4.60
CA ALA A 293 8.60 -14.32 5.99
C ALA A 293 7.87 -13.03 6.38
N LYS A 294 8.50 -11.87 6.10
CA LYS A 294 7.87 -10.57 6.36
C LYS A 294 6.63 -10.34 5.51
N PHE A 295 6.63 -10.79 4.27
CA PHE A 295 5.45 -10.73 3.40
C PHE A 295 4.26 -11.47 4.02
N LEU A 296 4.46 -12.75 4.39
CA LEU A 296 3.39 -13.58 4.95
C LEU A 296 2.90 -13.03 6.28
N ASP A 297 3.81 -12.56 7.14
CA ASP A 297 3.44 -11.91 8.39
C ASP A 297 2.64 -10.64 8.14
N LEU A 298 3.06 -9.77 7.21
CA LEU A 298 2.33 -8.55 6.87
C LEU A 298 0.92 -8.84 6.37
N LEU A 299 0.78 -9.78 5.43
CA LEU A 299 -0.52 -10.20 4.89
C LEU A 299 -1.42 -10.74 6.02
N VAL A 300 -0.92 -11.70 6.81
CA VAL A 300 -1.69 -12.36 7.86
C VAL A 300 -2.06 -11.36 8.95
N ASN A 301 -1.12 -10.55 9.44
CA ASN A 301 -1.36 -9.50 10.45
C ASN A 301 -2.47 -8.55 10.00
N THR A 302 -2.50 -8.20 8.71
CA THR A 302 -3.52 -7.33 8.13
C THR A 302 -4.88 -8.01 8.10
N LEU A 303 -4.95 -9.22 7.55
CA LEU A 303 -6.22 -9.93 7.40
C LEU A 303 -6.78 -10.45 8.72
N VAL A 304 -5.97 -10.73 9.74
CA VAL A 304 -6.48 -11.07 11.09
C VAL A 304 -6.94 -9.84 11.88
N GLY A 305 -6.72 -8.63 11.34
CA GLY A 305 -7.11 -7.39 11.98
C GLY A 305 -6.17 -6.97 13.12
N SER A 306 -4.92 -7.43 13.15
CA SER A 306 -3.89 -6.87 14.06
C SER A 306 -3.62 -5.38 13.79
N HIS A 307 -4.03 -4.88 12.62
CA HIS A 307 -4.04 -3.46 12.26
C HIS A 307 -5.42 -2.79 12.36
N LYS A 308 -6.46 -3.49 12.88
CA LYS A 308 -7.72 -2.79 13.22
C LYS A 308 -7.33 -1.67 14.16
N ARG A 309 -7.65 -0.43 13.75
CA ARG A 309 -7.50 0.79 14.56
C ARG A 309 -8.28 0.57 15.85
N LEU A 310 -7.64 -0.04 16.85
CA LEU A 310 -8.21 -0.12 18.18
C LEU A 310 -8.39 1.32 18.62
N PRO A 311 -9.58 1.71 19.10
CA PRO A 311 -9.78 3.00 19.71
C PRO A 311 -8.66 3.27 20.72
N LYS A 312 -7.75 4.19 20.40
CA LYS A 312 -6.62 4.55 21.25
C LYS A 312 -7.00 5.78 22.05
N CYS A 313 -6.74 5.74 23.35
CA CYS A 313 -6.78 6.92 24.22
C CYS A 313 -5.36 7.19 24.72
N GLU A 314 -4.91 8.43 24.62
CA GLU A 314 -3.66 8.91 25.22
C GLU A 314 -4.01 9.74 26.45
N HIS A 315 -3.79 9.21 27.65
CA HIS A 315 -4.21 9.90 28.88
C HIS A 315 -3.13 10.82 29.48
N HIS A 316 -1.89 10.72 29.02
CA HIS A 316 -0.80 11.59 29.50
C HIS A 316 0.29 11.68 28.45
N LEU A 317 0.25 12.75 27.67
CA LEU A 317 1.25 13.00 26.63
C LEU A 317 1.92 14.36 26.84
N HIS A 318 3.22 14.38 27.09
CA HIS A 318 4.01 15.60 26.94
C HIS A 318 4.23 15.85 25.45
N ILE A 319 3.63 16.92 24.92
CA ILE A 319 3.61 17.17 23.47
C ILE A 319 5.02 17.31 22.88
N GLU A 320 5.97 17.78 23.67
CA GLU A 320 7.36 17.96 23.26
C GLU A 320 8.05 16.62 22.96
N GLY A 321 7.59 15.54 23.59
CA GLY A 321 8.04 14.17 23.28
C GLY A 321 7.56 13.65 21.93
N THR A 322 6.74 14.41 21.19
CA THR A 322 6.21 14.03 19.89
C THR A 322 6.96 14.65 18.71
N VAL A 323 8.02 15.43 18.97
CA VAL A 323 8.88 15.98 17.93
C VAL A 323 9.55 14.82 17.17
N SER A 324 9.06 14.53 15.97
CA SER A 324 9.68 13.51 15.12
C SER A 324 11.04 13.98 14.61
N PRO A 325 11.94 13.07 14.19
CA PRO A 325 13.15 13.44 13.48
C PRO A 325 12.93 14.42 12.32
N GLU A 326 11.94 14.19 11.45
CA GLU A 326 11.63 15.10 10.33
C GLU A 326 11.28 16.50 10.83
N LEU A 327 10.42 16.57 11.87
CA LEU A 327 10.02 17.83 12.44
C LEU A 327 11.18 18.53 13.15
N LEU A 328 12.05 17.78 13.83
CA LEU A 328 13.27 18.29 14.46
C LEU A 328 14.16 18.99 13.44
N PHE A 329 14.53 18.32 12.34
CA PHE A 329 15.37 18.90 11.29
C PHE A 329 14.69 20.11 10.63
N THR A 330 13.38 20.02 10.37
CA THR A 330 12.59 21.11 9.78
C THR A 330 12.60 22.36 10.66
N LEU A 331 12.30 22.20 11.95
CA LEU A 331 12.26 23.29 12.91
C LEU A 331 13.65 23.83 13.24
N ALA A 332 14.67 22.96 13.31
CA ALA A 332 16.06 23.39 13.49
C ALA A 332 16.50 24.32 12.35
N ALA A 333 16.24 23.94 11.09
CA ALA A 333 16.53 24.78 9.93
C ALA A 333 15.74 26.09 9.97
N LYS A 334 14.43 26.03 10.24
CA LYS A 334 13.55 27.19 10.34
C LYS A 334 14.01 28.20 11.41
N ASN A 335 14.41 27.70 12.58
CA ASN A 335 14.77 28.51 13.74
C ASN A 335 16.28 28.75 13.88
N SER A 336 17.06 28.40 12.86
CA SER A 336 18.53 28.59 12.85
C SER A 336 19.24 27.92 14.04
N ILE A 337 18.80 26.72 14.41
CA ILE A 337 19.40 25.90 15.47
C ILE A 337 20.32 24.87 14.83
N THR A 338 21.54 24.77 15.35
CA THR A 338 22.53 23.81 14.86
C THR A 338 22.32 22.46 15.52
N LEU A 339 22.14 21.41 14.70
CA LEU A 339 22.21 20.01 15.11
C LEU A 339 23.57 19.49 14.67
N ASP A 340 24.53 19.43 15.59
CA ASP A 340 25.94 19.20 15.23
C ASP A 340 26.22 17.70 15.01
N SER A 341 26.31 17.31 13.74
CA SER A 341 26.65 15.94 13.34
C SER A 341 28.11 15.56 13.60
N ALA A 342 28.99 16.52 13.87
CA ALA A 342 30.39 16.25 14.21
C ALA A 342 30.54 15.82 15.68
N ASP A 343 29.70 16.36 16.56
CA ASP A 343 29.65 15.99 17.98
C ASP A 343 28.79 14.74 18.19
N ASP A 344 27.62 14.67 17.54
CA ASP A 344 26.74 13.50 17.59
C ASP A 344 26.34 13.03 16.18
N PRO A 345 26.91 11.89 15.70
CA PRO A 345 26.61 11.33 14.39
C PRO A 345 25.12 11.06 14.14
N ALA A 346 24.29 10.95 15.20
CA ALA A 346 22.85 10.79 15.06
C ALA A 346 22.22 11.92 14.23
N PHE A 347 22.75 13.14 14.29
CA PHE A 347 22.23 14.31 13.56
C PHE A 347 22.67 14.40 12.10
N THR A 348 23.34 13.37 11.55
CA THR A 348 23.72 13.34 10.12
C THR A 348 22.51 13.35 9.19
N SER A 349 21.42 12.67 9.57
CA SER A 349 20.20 12.55 8.76
C SER A 349 19.00 12.14 9.61
N VAL A 350 17.80 12.24 9.03
CA VAL A 350 16.56 11.67 9.61
C VAL A 350 16.72 10.17 9.89
N ALA A 351 17.34 9.42 8.98
CA ALA A 351 17.50 7.97 9.11
C ALA A 351 18.40 7.58 10.29
N THR A 352 19.56 8.24 10.43
CA THR A 352 20.50 7.99 11.53
C THR A 352 19.90 8.37 12.89
N LEU A 353 19.08 9.42 12.95
CA LEU A 353 18.41 9.80 14.19
C LEU A 353 17.32 8.79 14.59
N TYR A 354 16.61 8.20 13.62
CA TYR A 354 15.69 7.09 13.91
C TYR A 354 16.40 5.83 14.42
N GLU A 355 17.55 5.48 13.84
CA GLU A 355 18.38 4.38 14.36
C GLU A 355 18.78 4.65 15.81
N ARG A 356 19.17 5.90 16.09
CA ARG A 356 19.52 6.33 17.44
C ARG A 356 18.36 6.20 18.43
N TYR A 357 17.15 6.63 18.05
CA TYR A 357 15.95 6.58 18.89
C TYR A 357 15.51 5.14 19.25
N ARG A 358 15.92 4.14 18.47
CA ARG A 358 15.64 2.73 18.74
C ARG A 358 16.60 2.10 19.76
N ALA A 359 17.68 2.80 20.12
CA ALA A 359 18.79 2.25 20.88
C ALA A 359 19.18 3.12 22.09
N PHE A 360 18.20 3.66 22.83
CA PHE A 360 18.47 4.32 24.10
C PHE A 360 18.93 3.32 25.16
N THR A 361 19.98 3.68 25.88
CA THR A 361 20.64 2.81 26.86
C THR A 361 20.23 3.10 28.31
N SER A 362 19.69 4.28 28.56
CA SER A 362 19.21 4.72 29.88
C SER A 362 18.17 5.84 29.75
N LEU A 363 17.57 6.23 30.89
CA LEU A 363 16.68 7.38 30.94
C LEU A 363 17.43 8.69 30.64
N ASP A 364 18.63 8.88 31.18
CA ASP A 364 19.44 10.07 30.93
C ASP A 364 19.81 10.21 29.45
N ASP A 365 20.10 9.07 28.82
CA ASP A 365 20.38 8.98 27.39
C ASP A 365 19.16 9.41 26.55
N PHE A 366 17.97 8.91 26.89
CA PHE A 366 16.72 9.38 26.26
C PHE A 366 16.47 10.88 26.50
N LEU A 367 16.63 11.34 27.74
CA LEU A 367 16.34 12.72 28.14
C LEU A 367 17.26 13.73 27.43
N HIS A 368 18.50 13.34 27.12
CA HIS A 368 19.40 14.17 26.31
C HIS A 368 18.76 14.57 24.97
N TYR A 369 18.27 13.61 24.19
CA TYR A 369 17.63 13.87 22.90
C TYR A 369 16.24 14.50 23.06
N TYR A 370 15.51 14.11 24.11
CA TYR A 370 14.23 14.74 24.45
C TYR A 370 14.40 16.25 24.60
N PHE A 371 15.38 16.73 25.39
CA PHE A 371 15.62 18.16 25.55
C PHE A 371 16.19 18.86 24.31
N ILE A 372 16.90 18.15 23.42
CA ILE A 372 17.26 18.70 22.11
C ILE A 372 15.99 18.97 21.29
N GLY A 373 14.99 18.08 21.34
CA GLY A 373 13.67 18.31 20.74
C GLY A 373 12.98 19.57 21.26
N PHE A 374 13.20 19.94 22.52
CA PHE A 374 12.65 21.18 23.08
C PHE A 374 13.29 22.39 22.43
N SER A 375 14.61 22.33 22.17
CA SER A 375 15.39 23.46 21.68
C SER A 375 14.82 24.04 20.39
N VAL A 376 14.25 23.22 19.51
CA VAL A 376 13.72 23.66 18.20
C VAL A 376 12.36 24.32 18.25
N LEU A 377 11.64 24.24 19.37
CA LEU A 377 10.33 24.86 19.55
C LEU A 377 10.53 26.28 20.10
N GLN A 378 10.36 27.31 19.27
CA GLN A 378 10.67 28.70 19.62
C GLN A 378 9.44 29.62 19.58
N THR A 379 8.59 29.43 18.58
CA THR A 379 7.47 30.33 18.26
C THR A 379 6.14 29.63 18.39
N GLN A 380 5.05 30.41 18.47
CA GLN A 380 3.68 29.87 18.47
C GLN A 380 3.43 28.91 17.29
N ALA A 381 3.91 29.26 16.11
CA ALA A 381 3.74 28.46 14.90
C ALA A 381 4.47 27.10 14.96
N ASP A 382 5.53 26.98 15.77
CA ASP A 382 6.25 25.72 15.95
C ASP A 382 5.43 24.75 16.80
N PHE A 383 4.80 25.25 17.86
CA PHE A 383 3.90 24.48 18.71
C PHE A 383 2.62 24.07 17.97
N GLU A 384 2.11 24.92 17.07
CA GLU A 384 0.98 24.57 16.19
C GLU A 384 1.34 23.45 15.23
N LEU A 385 2.50 23.55 14.57
CA LEU A 385 2.97 22.52 13.66
C LEU A 385 3.21 21.19 14.39
N LEU A 386 3.80 21.22 15.59
CA LEU A 386 3.99 20.05 16.43
C LEU A 386 2.67 19.37 16.78
N ALA A 387 1.68 20.14 17.25
CA ALA A 387 0.35 19.61 17.58
C ALA A 387 -0.33 19.01 16.34
N TYR A 388 -0.23 19.67 15.19
CA TYR A 388 -0.80 19.18 13.95
C TYR A 388 -0.17 17.88 13.47
N GLU A 389 1.17 17.79 13.40
CA GLU A 389 1.88 16.58 12.95
C GLU A 389 1.66 15.40 13.90
N HIS A 390 1.63 15.64 15.21
CA HIS A 390 1.27 14.61 16.19
C HIS A 390 -0.14 14.07 15.92
N LEU A 391 -1.15 14.95 15.88
CA LEU A 391 -2.55 14.56 15.69
C LEU A 391 -2.76 13.84 14.36
N LYS A 392 -2.16 14.32 13.27
CA LYS A 392 -2.18 13.66 11.97
C LYS A 392 -1.63 12.24 12.06
N THR A 393 -0.53 12.05 12.78
CA THR A 393 0.10 10.75 13.00
C THR A 393 -0.79 9.82 13.82
N VAL A 394 -1.26 10.26 14.99
CA VAL A 394 -2.04 9.39 15.89
C VAL A 394 -3.49 9.18 15.45
N PHE A 395 -4.06 10.09 14.66
CA PHE A 395 -5.34 9.85 13.98
C PHE A 395 -5.26 8.65 13.03
N ALA A 396 -4.16 8.54 12.27
CA ALA A 396 -3.92 7.37 11.43
C ALA A 396 -3.78 6.06 12.24
N GLN A 397 -3.36 6.16 13.51
CA GLN A 397 -3.24 5.05 14.45
C GLN A 397 -4.53 4.70 15.21
N GLY A 398 -5.63 5.44 15.02
CA GLY A 398 -6.91 5.16 15.68
C GLY A 398 -7.18 5.92 16.98
N LEU A 399 -6.49 7.04 17.22
CA LEU A 399 -6.76 7.91 18.36
C LEU A 399 -8.22 8.38 18.38
N ARG A 400 -8.89 8.19 19.52
CA ARG A 400 -10.22 8.74 19.82
C ARG A 400 -10.18 9.88 20.83
N HIS A 401 -9.15 9.89 21.68
CA HIS A 401 -9.01 10.88 22.74
C HIS A 401 -7.54 11.05 23.11
N THR A 402 -7.08 12.29 23.31
CA THR A 402 -5.73 12.58 23.83
C THR A 402 -5.78 13.71 24.86
N GLU A 403 -5.11 13.53 26.00
CA GLU A 403 -4.87 14.52 27.04
C GLU A 403 -3.43 15.02 26.87
N ILE A 404 -3.29 16.22 26.29
CA ILE A 404 -2.00 16.81 25.90
C ILE A 404 -1.49 17.76 27.00
N PHE A 405 -0.34 17.42 27.55
CA PHE A 405 0.42 18.19 28.52
C PHE A 405 1.59 18.92 27.84
N PHE A 406 2.22 19.84 28.57
CA PHE A 406 3.52 20.40 28.24
C PHE A 406 4.30 20.62 29.52
N ASP A 407 5.62 20.75 29.43
CA ASP A 407 6.47 21.10 30.57
C ASP A 407 6.61 22.63 30.68
N PRO A 408 5.88 23.28 31.59
CA PRO A 408 5.92 24.72 31.76
C PRO A 408 7.31 25.26 32.12
N GLN A 409 8.07 24.51 32.92
CA GLN A 409 9.34 24.94 33.45
C GLN A 409 10.43 24.87 32.37
N ALA A 410 10.42 23.81 31.56
CA ALA A 410 11.38 23.63 30.47
C ALA A 410 11.31 24.75 29.41
N HIS A 411 10.13 25.32 29.17
CA HIS A 411 9.96 26.47 28.25
C HIS A 411 10.31 27.81 28.90
N SER A 412 9.89 28.02 30.14
CA SER A 412 10.11 29.28 30.86
C SER A 412 11.59 29.59 31.06
N VAL A 413 12.41 28.58 31.38
CA VAL A 413 13.88 28.73 31.55
C VAL A 413 14.57 29.17 30.26
N ARG A 414 13.96 28.90 29.10
CA ARG A 414 14.50 29.26 27.77
C ARG A 414 13.86 30.52 27.18
N GLY A 415 13.07 31.26 27.99
CA GLY A 415 12.47 32.53 27.58
C GLY A 415 11.17 32.41 26.77
N ILE A 416 10.58 31.20 26.70
CA ILE A 416 9.33 30.97 25.97
C ILE A 416 8.16 31.10 26.95
N SER A 417 7.24 32.02 26.67
CA SER A 417 6.09 32.28 27.53
C SER A 417 5.05 31.16 27.47
N TYR A 418 4.30 30.96 28.56
CA TYR A 418 3.14 30.06 28.58
C TYR A 418 2.13 30.35 27.47
N GLN A 419 1.90 31.63 27.19
CA GLN A 419 0.96 32.06 26.16
C GLN A 419 1.40 31.58 24.78
N THR A 420 2.70 31.58 24.49
CA THR A 420 3.25 31.09 23.22
C THR A 420 2.93 29.62 22.99
N VAL A 421 3.11 28.78 24.03
CA VAL A 421 2.84 27.34 23.96
C VAL A 421 1.34 27.06 23.85
N ILE A 422 0.52 27.70 24.69
CA ILE A 422 -0.93 27.48 24.73
C ILE A 422 -1.59 27.96 23.43
N SER A 423 -1.24 29.14 22.93
CA SER A 423 -1.83 29.69 21.70
C SER A 423 -1.43 28.91 20.45
N GLY A 424 -0.29 28.20 20.49
CA GLY A 424 0.11 27.29 19.41
C GLY A 424 -0.70 26.00 19.41
N LYS A 425 -1.20 25.57 20.59
CA LYS A 425 -2.05 24.38 20.72
C LYS A 425 -3.52 24.62 20.36
N ASP A 426 -3.94 25.88 20.30
CA ASP A 426 -5.28 26.25 19.86
C ASP A 426 -5.39 26.09 18.35
N LEU A 427 -5.79 24.88 17.92
CA LEU A 427 -6.14 24.57 16.53
C LEU A 427 -7.46 25.26 16.11
N HIS A 428 -7.55 26.58 16.26
CA HIS A 428 -8.66 27.37 15.75
C HIS A 428 -8.41 27.71 14.28
N GLY A 429 -8.76 26.79 13.39
CA GLY A 429 -8.83 27.06 11.94
C GLY A 429 -10.02 26.39 11.29
N ASN A 430 -10.78 27.18 10.51
CA ASN A 430 -12.03 26.88 9.83
C ASN A 430 -11.94 25.85 8.68
N ASN A 431 -11.18 24.75 8.81
CA ASN A 431 -11.19 23.67 7.81
C ASN A 431 -12.10 22.52 8.26
N GLN A 432 -13.01 22.10 7.36
CA GLN A 432 -14.03 21.08 7.60
C GLN A 432 -13.48 19.72 8.07
N ASP A 433 -12.20 19.42 7.83
CA ASP A 433 -11.53 18.17 8.25
C ASP A 433 -11.18 18.10 9.76
N ARG A 434 -11.43 19.16 10.53
CA ARG A 434 -10.87 19.32 11.91
C ARG A 434 -11.83 18.97 13.05
N ARG A 435 -12.99 18.33 12.81
CA ARG A 435 -14.07 18.17 13.81
C ARG A 435 -14.14 16.84 14.56
N GLU A 436 -13.25 15.88 14.31
CA GLU A 436 -13.42 14.51 14.82
C GLU A 436 -12.64 14.14 16.11
N CYS A 437 -11.82 15.04 16.65
CA CYS A 437 -11.12 14.81 17.93
C CYS A 437 -11.63 15.75 19.02
N THR A 438 -12.10 15.20 20.14
CA THR A 438 -12.49 15.95 21.33
C THR A 438 -11.26 16.31 22.17
N PHE A 439 -11.07 17.61 22.40
CA PHE A 439 -10.03 18.16 23.26
C PHE A 439 -10.59 18.36 24.67
N ASP A 440 -9.93 17.79 25.68
CA ASP A 440 -10.17 18.14 27.08
C ASP A 440 -8.97 18.95 27.58
N LYS A 441 -9.19 20.26 27.82
CA LYS A 441 -8.17 21.16 28.38
C LYS A 441 -8.21 21.02 29.90
N ARG A 442 -7.42 20.11 30.46
CA ARG A 442 -7.19 20.10 31.91
C ARG A 442 -5.91 20.87 32.22
N GLN A 443 -6.08 21.95 32.99
CA GLN A 443 -5.00 22.80 33.51
C GLN A 443 -4.26 22.10 34.65
#